data_AF-A0A2S7WFJ4-F1
#
_entry.id   AF-A0A2S7WFJ4-F1
#
_cell.length_a   1.000
_cell.length_b   1.000
_cell.length_c   1.000
_cell.angle_alpha   90.00
_cell.angle_beta   90.00
_cell.angle_gamma   90.00
#
_symmetry.space_group_name_H-M   'P 1'
#
loop_
_entity.id
_entity.type
_entity.pdbx_description
1 polymer ?
#
loop_
_entity_poly.entity_id
_entity_poly.type
_entity_poly.pdbx_seq_one_letter_code
_entity_poly.pdbx_strand_id
1 'polypeptide(L)'
;MKDFLLKIIDAGYFIFKKIIPLKTYRYAICGGSNLLLDITLYFISFQFIFDKQNLDLFVVVLSPHIASLFFVFPITFFIGFLLNRFIVFSESKLSFKTQFLRYLSVALIALLLSYICMKLLVDVFDFYPTPSRFITIIITVIFSYIMQNKFSFKVE
;
A
#
# COMPACT_ATOMS: atom_id res chain seq x y z
N MET A 1 -12.81 -19.08 -6.94
CA MET A 1 -11.44 -18.50 -6.92
C MET A 1 -11.22 -17.62 -5.69
N LYS A 2 -12.13 -16.69 -5.37
CA LYS A 2 -12.14 -15.92 -4.10
C LYS A 2 -12.05 -16.80 -2.85
N ASP A 3 -12.86 -17.87 -2.78
CA ASP A 3 -12.91 -18.74 -1.58
C ASP A 3 -11.64 -19.56 -1.36
N PHE A 4 -10.88 -19.82 -2.43
CA PHE A 4 -9.59 -20.50 -2.35
C PHE A 4 -8.52 -19.55 -1.80
N LEU A 5 -8.47 -18.31 -2.28
CA LEU A 5 -7.59 -17.27 -1.75
C LEU A 5 -7.91 -16.98 -0.27
N LEU A 6 -9.19 -16.87 0.08
CA LEU A 6 -9.61 -16.68 1.47
C LEU A 6 -9.21 -17.86 2.35
N LYS A 7 -9.33 -19.10 1.87
CA LYS A 7 -8.85 -20.28 2.61
C LYS A 7 -7.34 -20.28 2.84
N ILE A 8 -6.54 -19.87 1.84
CA ILE A 8 -5.08 -19.78 1.98
C ILE A 8 -4.70 -18.68 2.98
N ILE A 9 -5.31 -17.50 2.86
CA ILE A 9 -5.08 -16.37 3.74
C ILE A 9 -5.49 -16.73 5.17
N ASP A 10 -6.71 -17.25 5.34
CA ASP A 10 -7.28 -17.56 6.65
C ASP A 10 -6.63 -18.81 7.30
N ALA A 11 -5.89 -19.64 6.56
CA ALA A 11 -5.15 -20.79 7.12
C ALA A 11 -4.09 -20.33 8.15
N GLY A 12 -3.43 -19.20 7.90
CA GLY A 12 -2.48 -18.60 8.86
C GLY A 12 -3.16 -17.81 9.99
N TYR A 13 -4.47 -17.53 9.87
CA TYR A 13 -5.18 -16.68 10.84
C TYR A 13 -5.28 -17.31 12.22
N PHE A 14 -5.23 -18.65 12.34
CA PHE A 14 -5.31 -19.34 13.62
C PHE A 14 -4.29 -18.83 14.65
N ILE A 15 -3.08 -18.48 14.21
CA ILE A 15 -2.00 -17.96 15.07
C ILE A 15 -2.32 -16.55 15.58
N PHE A 16 -2.96 -15.73 14.75
CA PHE A 16 -3.22 -14.31 15.01
C PHE A 16 -4.63 -14.02 15.51
N LYS A 17 -5.51 -15.03 15.57
CA LYS A 17 -6.92 -14.91 15.94
C LYS A 17 -7.14 -14.26 17.31
N LYS A 18 -6.21 -14.44 18.25
CA LYS A 18 -6.28 -13.85 19.60
C LYS A 18 -5.80 -12.39 19.66
N ILE A 19 -5.04 -11.93 18.65
CA ILE A 19 -4.35 -10.62 18.69
C ILE A 19 -5.08 -9.60 17.80
N ILE A 20 -5.55 -10.02 16.62
CA ILE A 20 -6.11 -9.11 15.62
C ILE A 20 -7.39 -9.67 14.99
N PRO A 21 -8.39 -8.81 14.72
CA PRO A 21 -9.61 -9.23 14.05
C PRO A 21 -9.33 -9.61 12.60
N LEU A 22 -10.16 -10.50 12.04
CA LEU A 22 -9.99 -11.07 10.71
C LEU A 22 -9.84 -10.02 9.60
N LYS A 23 -10.59 -8.91 9.68
CA LYS A 23 -10.49 -7.80 8.72
C LYS A 23 -9.11 -7.13 8.74
N THR A 24 -8.54 -6.87 9.92
CA THR A 24 -7.20 -6.31 10.06
C THR A 24 -6.13 -7.28 9.57
N TYR A 25 -6.30 -8.58 9.83
CA TYR A 25 -5.39 -9.61 9.34
C TYR A 25 -5.39 -9.71 7.80
N ARG A 26 -6.58 -9.74 7.19
CA ARG A 26 -6.71 -9.73 5.73
C ARG A 26 -6.15 -8.45 5.12
N TYR A 27 -6.33 -7.30 5.76
CA TYR A 27 -5.71 -6.04 5.34
C TYR A 27 -4.19 -6.10 5.39
N ALA A 28 -3.61 -6.63 6.48
CA ALA A 28 -2.17 -6.78 6.62
C ALA A 28 -1.58 -7.73 5.57
N ILE A 29 -2.25 -8.85 5.27
CA ILE A 29 -1.79 -9.77 4.22
C ILE A 29 -1.94 -9.16 2.84
N CYS A 30 -3.09 -8.55 2.51
CA CYS A 30 -3.28 -7.91 1.22
C CYS A 30 -2.27 -6.77 1.00
N GLY A 31 -2.05 -5.93 2.02
CA GLY A 31 -1.06 -4.88 2.00
C GLY A 31 0.37 -5.41 1.89
N GLY A 32 0.71 -6.45 2.64
CA GLY A 32 2.03 -7.09 2.61
C GLY A 32 2.30 -7.77 1.27
N SER A 33 1.35 -8.51 0.71
CA SER A 33 1.46 -9.11 -0.62
C SER A 33 1.58 -8.05 -1.71
N ASN A 34 0.85 -6.93 -1.61
CA ASN A 34 0.97 -5.83 -2.56
C ASN A 34 2.34 -5.15 -2.47
N LEU A 35 2.91 -5.01 -1.26
CA LEU A 35 4.26 -4.49 -1.05
C LEU A 35 5.33 -5.44 -1.63
N LEU A 36 5.20 -6.75 -1.42
CA LEU A 36 6.11 -7.74 -2.01
C LEU A 36 6.04 -7.71 -3.53
N LEU A 37 4.83 -7.60 -4.09
CA LEU A 37 4.64 -7.40 -5.52
C LEU A 37 5.32 -6.13 -6.01
N ASP A 38 5.17 -5.01 -5.29
CA ASP A 38 5.81 -3.73 -5.61
C ASP A 38 7.34 -3.85 -5.66
N ILE A 39 7.95 -4.43 -4.62
CA ILE A 39 9.40 -4.65 -4.57
C ILE A 39 9.86 -5.56 -5.72
N THR A 40 9.11 -6.62 -6.02
CA THR A 40 9.45 -7.58 -7.08
C THR A 40 9.35 -6.93 -8.46
N LEU A 41 8.26 -6.22 -8.75
CA LEU A 41 8.06 -5.51 -10.00
C LEU A 41 9.06 -4.37 -10.16
N TYR A 42 9.39 -3.66 -9.08
CA TYR A 42 10.41 -2.62 -9.07
C TYR A 42 11.77 -3.19 -9.42
N PHE A 43 12.16 -4.30 -8.80
CA PHE A 43 13.41 -4.98 -9.12
C PHE A 43 13.47 -5.42 -10.59
N ILE A 44 12.40 -6.04 -11.09
CA ILE A 44 12.33 -6.48 -12.49
C ILE A 44 12.40 -5.28 -13.45
N SER A 45 11.65 -4.22 -13.15
CA SER A 45 11.60 -3.03 -14.00
C SER A 45 12.96 -2.35 -14.07
N PHE A 46 13.60 -2.17 -12.90
CA PHE A 46 14.89 -1.52 -12.80
C PHE A 46 16.01 -2.31 -13.47
N GLN A 47 16.03 -3.63 -13.26
CA GLN A 47 17.11 -4.50 -13.70
C GLN A 47 16.97 -4.97 -15.15
N PHE A 48 15.75 -5.19 -15.65
CA PHE A 48 15.51 -5.82 -16.96
C PHE A 48 14.73 -4.95 -17.95
N ILE A 49 13.77 -4.15 -17.49
CA ILE A 49 12.96 -3.32 -18.41
C ILE A 49 13.74 -2.06 -18.81
N PHE A 50 14.26 -1.34 -17.82
CA PHE A 50 15.03 -0.12 -18.04
C PHE A 50 16.55 -0.38 -18.09
N ASP A 51 17.00 -1.57 -17.70
CA ASP A 51 18.41 -1.99 -17.74
C ASP A 51 19.39 -0.97 -17.14
N LYS A 52 18.97 -0.27 -16.07
CA LYS A 52 19.72 0.82 -15.43
C LYS A 52 20.09 1.97 -16.39
N GLN A 53 19.42 2.09 -17.53
CA GLN A 53 19.61 3.16 -18.49
C GLN A 53 18.66 4.32 -18.20
N ASN A 54 19.13 5.53 -18.48
CA ASN A 54 18.28 6.70 -18.39
C ASN A 54 17.25 6.66 -19.52
N LEU A 55 16.00 6.90 -19.16
CA LEU A 55 14.90 6.93 -20.10
C LEU A 55 14.67 8.38 -20.53
N ASP A 56 15.07 8.68 -21.77
CA ASP A 56 14.88 10.00 -22.36
C ASP A 56 13.48 10.10 -22.99
N LEU A 57 12.60 10.91 -22.39
CA LEU A 57 11.25 11.15 -22.87
C LEU A 57 11.16 12.38 -23.78
N PHE A 58 12.27 12.81 -24.40
CA PHE A 58 12.41 14.05 -25.18
C PHE A 58 12.20 15.36 -24.40
N VAL A 59 11.38 15.35 -23.36
CA VAL A 59 11.04 16.51 -22.51
C VAL A 59 11.75 16.43 -21.15
N VAL A 60 11.93 15.22 -20.61
CA VAL A 60 12.56 14.97 -19.32
C VAL A 60 13.34 13.67 -19.39
N VAL A 61 14.58 13.68 -18.88
CA VAL A 61 15.37 12.46 -18.69
C VAL A 61 15.04 11.87 -17.33
N LEU A 62 14.37 10.73 -17.33
CA LEU A 62 14.08 9.98 -16.11
C LEU A 62 15.23 9.03 -15.82
N SER A 63 15.75 9.10 -14.60
CA SER A 63 16.64 8.06 -14.10
C SER A 63 15.91 6.72 -14.06
N PRO A 64 16.61 5.58 -14.23
CA PRO A 64 16.01 4.25 -14.26
C PRO A 64 15.22 3.93 -12.98
N HIS A 65 15.65 4.45 -11.83
CA HIS A 65 14.95 4.25 -10.55
C HIS A 65 13.62 5.02 -10.50
N ILE A 66 13.57 6.25 -11.02
CA ILE A 66 12.33 7.03 -11.11
C ILE A 66 11.39 6.42 -12.16
N ALA A 67 11.92 6.03 -13.33
CA ALA A 67 11.15 5.37 -14.39
C ALA A 67 10.51 4.07 -13.89
N SER A 68 11.27 3.25 -13.14
CA SER A 68 10.76 2.03 -12.50
C SER A 68 9.65 2.32 -11.51
N LEU A 69 9.80 3.36 -10.68
CA LEU A 69 8.80 3.75 -9.70
C LEU A 69 7.48 4.14 -10.39
N PHE A 70 7.53 4.99 -11.42
CA PHE A 70 6.34 5.40 -12.17
C PHE A 70 5.68 4.26 -12.95
N PHE A 71 6.46 3.30 -13.43
CA PHE A 71 5.93 2.13 -14.14
C PHE A 71 5.19 1.17 -13.18
N VAL A 72 5.76 0.92 -12.01
CA VAL A 72 5.22 -0.04 -11.04
C VAL A 72 4.03 0.53 -10.26
N PHE A 73 4.08 1.83 -9.93
CA PHE A 73 3.06 2.52 -9.14
C PHE A 73 1.62 2.28 -9.61
N PRO A 74 1.23 2.49 -10.88
CA PRO A 74 -0.16 2.26 -11.30
C PRO A 74 -0.56 0.79 -11.12
N ILE A 75 0.32 -0.16 -11.44
CA ILE A 75 0.03 -1.60 -11.33
C ILE A 75 -0.23 -1.96 -9.87
N THR A 76 0.66 -1.58 -8.95
CA THR A 76 0.55 -1.91 -7.52
C THR A 76 -0.54 -1.12 -6.83
N PHE A 77 -0.82 0.10 -7.29
CA PHE A 77 -1.94 0.90 -6.81
C PHE A 77 -3.28 0.26 -7.19
N PHE A 78 -3.47 -0.13 -8.45
CA PHE A 78 -4.70 -0.80 -8.89
C PHE A 78 -4.87 -2.16 -8.23
N ILE A 79 -3.82 -2.98 -8.15
CA ILE A 79 -3.89 -4.28 -7.48
C ILE A 79 -4.21 -4.10 -6.00
N GLY A 80 -3.54 -3.18 -5.30
CA GLY A 80 -3.83 -2.86 -3.91
C GLY A 80 -5.27 -2.40 -3.68
N PHE A 81 -5.80 -1.54 -4.57
CA PHE A 81 -7.19 -1.12 -4.54
C PHE A 81 -8.16 -2.29 -4.73
N LEU A 82 -7.92 -3.16 -5.73
CA LEU A 82 -8.77 -4.31 -6.01
C LEU A 82 -8.72 -5.34 -4.88
N LEU A 83 -7.55 -5.59 -4.28
CA LEU A 83 -7.41 -6.46 -3.11
C LEU A 83 -8.22 -5.92 -1.93
N ASN A 84 -8.10 -4.63 -1.64
CA ASN A 84 -8.88 -4.00 -0.57
C ASN A 84 -10.38 -4.05 -0.83
N ARG A 85 -10.81 -3.75 -2.06
CA ARG A 85 -12.24 -3.81 -2.46
C ARG A 85 -12.80 -5.23 -2.38
N PHE A 86 -12.09 -6.23 -2.90
CA PHE A 86 -12.65 -7.56 -3.08
C PHE A 86 -12.40 -8.50 -1.91
N ILE A 87 -11.31 -8.36 -1.16
CA ILE A 87 -10.92 -9.30 -0.10
C ILE A 87 -11.16 -8.70 1.29
N VAL A 88 -10.72 -7.46 1.52
CA VAL A 88 -10.75 -6.84 2.85
C VAL A 88 -12.11 -6.22 3.15
N PHE A 89 -12.64 -5.44 2.21
CA PHE A 89 -13.85 -4.65 2.37
C PHE A 89 -14.93 -5.03 1.35
N SER A 90 -15.11 -6.34 1.13
CA SER A 90 -16.09 -6.89 0.19
C SER A 90 -17.55 -6.55 0.50
N GLU A 91 -17.83 -6.10 1.72
CA GLU A 91 -19.17 -5.76 2.21
C GLU A 91 -19.63 -4.36 1.74
N SER A 92 -18.74 -3.52 1.24
CA SER A 92 -19.10 -2.16 0.81
C SER A 92 -19.87 -2.15 -0.51
N LYS A 93 -21.08 -1.60 -0.49
CA LYS A 93 -21.98 -1.46 -1.65
C LYS A 93 -21.74 -0.20 -2.49
N LEU A 94 -20.71 0.59 -2.16
CA LEU A 94 -20.42 1.85 -2.85
C LEU A 94 -19.96 1.64 -4.30
N SER A 95 -20.22 2.65 -5.14
CA SER A 95 -19.80 2.64 -6.54
C SER A 95 -18.27 2.55 -6.68
N PHE A 96 -17.80 1.93 -7.77
CA PHE A 96 -16.37 1.78 -8.06
C PHE A 96 -15.62 3.11 -8.09
N LYS A 97 -16.17 4.10 -8.79
CA LYS A 97 -15.55 5.42 -8.92
C LYS A 97 -15.42 6.11 -7.56
N THR A 98 -16.46 6.03 -6.72
CA THR A 98 -16.43 6.63 -5.38
C THR A 98 -15.39 5.96 -4.48
N GLN A 99 -15.34 4.62 -4.45
CA GLN A 99 -14.36 3.90 -3.64
C GLN A 99 -12.93 4.22 -4.09
N PHE A 100 -12.70 4.27 -5.40
CA PHE A 100 -11.39 4.58 -5.97
C PHE A 100 -10.91 5.99 -5.58
N LEU A 101 -11.76 7.01 -5.75
CA LEU A 101 -11.41 8.39 -5.38
C LEU A 101 -11.13 8.53 -3.89
N ARG A 102 -11.95 7.90 -3.03
CA ARG A 102 -11.72 7.93 -1.59
C ARG A 102 -10.44 7.20 -1.19
N TYR A 103 -10.18 6.04 -1.78
CA TYR A 103 -8.94 5.28 -1.56
C TYR A 103 -7.72 6.10 -1.95
N LEU A 104 -7.76 6.77 -3.11
CA LEU A 104 -6.70 7.68 -3.56
C LEU A 104 -6.50 8.84 -2.57
N SER A 105 -7.59 9.48 -2.11
CA SER A 105 -7.49 10.54 -1.10
C SER A 105 -6.84 10.06 0.19
N VAL A 106 -7.20 8.87 0.68
CA VAL A 106 -6.57 8.29 1.87
C VAL A 106 -5.09 8.01 1.64
N ALA A 107 -4.71 7.51 0.46
CA ALA A 107 -3.31 7.27 0.11
C ALA A 107 -2.49 8.58 0.08
N LEU A 108 -3.05 9.67 -0.45
CA LEU A 108 -2.39 10.98 -0.46
C LEU A 108 -2.23 11.55 0.95
N ILE A 109 -3.25 11.45 1.80
CA ILE A 109 -3.16 11.89 3.20
C ILE A 109 -2.16 11.03 3.97
N ALA A 110 -2.12 9.73 3.72
CA ALA A 110 -1.16 8.81 4.32
C ALA A 110 0.28 9.16 3.92
N LEU A 111 0.52 9.54 2.66
CA LEU A 111 1.83 10.01 2.19
C LEU A 111 2.25 11.30 2.92
N LEU A 112 1.33 12.27 3.02
CA LEU A 112 1.58 13.52 3.73
C LEU A 112 1.85 13.29 5.23
N LEU A 113 1.07 12.40 5.86
CA LEU A 113 1.28 11.99 7.26
C LEU A 113 2.65 11.32 7.43
N SER A 114 3.03 10.42 6.52
CA SER A 114 4.36 9.81 6.52
C SER A 114 5.49 10.82 6.44
N TYR A 115 5.35 11.84 5.58
CA TYR A 115 6.33 12.92 5.47
C TYR A 115 6.44 13.71 6.78
N ILE A 116 5.31 14.12 7.35
CA ILE A 116 5.28 14.87 8.62
C ILE A 116 5.89 14.05 9.76
N CYS A 117 5.54 12.76 9.88
CA CYS A 117 6.09 11.88 10.90
C CYS A 117 7.61 11.72 10.77
N MET A 118 8.12 11.49 9.55
CA MET A 118 9.57 11.40 9.33
C MET A 118 10.28 12.70 9.70
N LYS A 119 9.71 13.84 9.29
CA LYS A 119 10.25 15.17 9.59
C LYS A 119 10.28 15.45 11.09
N LEU A 120 9.22 15.13 11.81
CA LEU A 120 9.18 15.30 13.26
C LEU A 120 10.16 14.35 13.97
N LEU A 121 10.17 13.06 13.62
CA LEU A 121 11.01 12.08 14.30
C LEU A 121 12.50 12.29 14.03
N VAL A 122 12.88 12.59 12.80
CA VAL A 122 14.30 12.73 12.41
C VAL A 122 14.80 14.15 12.63
N ASP A 123 14.08 15.18 12.17
CA ASP A 123 14.62 16.55 12.17
C ASP A 123 14.32 17.30 13.48
N VAL A 124 13.32 16.90 14.26
CA VAL A 124 12.94 17.57 15.52
C VAL A 124 13.36 16.75 16.75
N PHE A 125 13.17 15.43 16.71
CA PHE A 125 13.50 14.54 17.82
C PHE A 125 14.87 13.84 17.67
N ASP A 126 15.61 14.09 16.58
CA ASP A 126 16.94 13.52 16.28
C ASP A 126 17.00 11.98 16.37
N PHE A 127 15.87 11.30 16.11
CA PHE A 127 15.85 9.84 16.05
C PHE A 127 16.49 9.33 14.77
N TYR A 128 17.15 8.18 14.89
CA TYR A 128 17.79 7.54 13.75
C TYR A 128 16.76 7.27 12.64
N PRO A 129 17.08 7.52 11.36
CA PRO A 129 16.11 7.42 10.26
C PRO A 129 15.42 6.06 10.13
N THR A 130 16.14 4.97 10.40
CA THR A 130 15.63 3.60 10.27
C THR A 130 14.49 3.27 11.25
N PRO A 131 14.63 3.41 12.58
CA PRO A 131 13.52 3.22 13.52
C PRO A 131 12.41 4.25 13.32
N SER A 132 12.73 5.49 12.98
CA SER A 132 11.73 6.52 12.64
C SER A 132 10.87 6.12 11.45
N ARG A 133 11.48 5.51 10.43
CA ARG A 133 10.76 4.96 9.28
C ARG A 133 9.84 3.81 9.67
N PHE A 134 10.30 2.90 10.53
CA PHE A 134 9.49 1.79 11.00
C PHE A 134 8.25 2.28 11.79
N ILE A 135 8.43 3.22 12.72
CA ILE A 135 7.34 3.84 13.49
C ILE A 135 6.36 4.56 12.55
N THR A 136 6.89 5.33 11.60
CA THR A 136 6.09 6.04 10.61
C THR A 136 5.22 5.09 9.78
N ILE A 137 5.78 3.94 9.36
CA ILE A 137 5.03 2.91 8.63
C ILE A 137 3.88 2.40 9.50
N ILE A 138 4.12 2.06 10.77
CA ILE A 138 3.06 1.58 11.69
C ILE A 138 1.93 2.60 11.81
N ILE A 139 2.27 3.86 12.09
CA ILE A 139 1.29 4.95 12.23
C ILE A 139 0.47 5.10 10.95
N THR A 140 1.16 5.17 9.80
CA THR A 140 0.53 5.40 8.50
C THR A 140 -0.36 4.23 8.08
N VAL A 141 0.04 2.99 8.37
CA VAL A 141 -0.75 1.78 8.08
C VAL A 141 -2.01 1.74 8.94
N ILE A 142 -1.91 2.05 10.25
CA ILE A 142 -3.06 2.12 11.16
C ILE A 142 -4.04 3.21 10.69
N PHE A 143 -3.53 4.41 10.40
CA PHE A 143 -4.34 5.51 9.87
C PHE A 143 -5.06 5.10 8.59
N SER A 144 -4.33 4.51 7.64
CA SER A 144 -4.86 4.06 6.36
C SER A 144 -5.95 3.02 6.55
N TYR A 145 -5.77 2.05 7.45
CA TYR A 145 -6.79 1.05 7.76
C TYR A 145 -8.07 1.69 8.31
N ILE A 146 -7.95 2.59 9.29
CA ILE A 146 -9.11 3.26 9.91
C ILE A 146 -9.86 4.08 8.87
N MET A 147 -9.16 4.88 8.07
CA MET A 147 -9.75 5.73 7.05
C MET A 147 -10.35 4.92 5.90
N GLN A 148 -9.70 3.83 5.48
CA GLN A 148 -10.25 2.96 4.45
C GLN A 148 -11.51 2.25 4.94
N ASN A 149 -11.52 1.76 6.18
CA ASN A 149 -12.69 1.10 6.77
C ASN A 149 -13.86 2.07 7.00
N LYS A 150 -13.61 3.25 7.57
CA LYS A 150 -14.67 4.20 7.95
C LYS A 150 -15.14 5.09 6.79
N PHE A 151 -14.26 5.42 5.84
CA PHE A 151 -14.55 6.38 4.78
C PHE A 151 -14.51 5.76 3.37
N SER A 152 -13.42 5.10 3.00
CA SER A 152 -13.25 4.61 1.60
C SER A 152 -14.22 3.49 1.25
N PHE A 153 -14.41 2.55 2.17
CA PHE A 153 -15.28 1.38 2.01
C PHE A 153 -16.38 1.34 3.06
N LYS A 154 -16.91 2.51 3.43
CA LYS A 154 -18.03 2.62 4.38
C LYS A 154 -19.14 1.64 3.98
N VAL A 155 -19.58 0.86 4.95
CA VAL A 155 -20.75 -0.03 4.83
C VAL A 155 -21.95 0.78 5.31
N GLU A 156 -22.95 0.94 4.44
CA GLU A 156 -24.28 1.45 4.77
C GLU A 156 -25.28 0.30 4.76
#